data_AF-A0A149VHG7-F1
#
_entry.id   AF-A0A149VHG7-F1
#
_cell.length_a   1.000
_cell.length_b   1.000
_cell.length_c   1.000
_cell.angle_alpha   90.00
_cell.angle_beta   90.00
_cell.angle_gamma   90.00
#
_symmetry.space_group_name_H-M   'P 1'
#
loop_
_entity.id
_entity.type
_entity.pdbx_description
1 polymer ?
#
loop_
_entity_poly.entity_id
_entity_poly.type
_entity_poly.pdbx_seq_one_letter_code
_entity_poly.pdbx_strand_id
1 'polypeptide(L)'
;RSSVNFQKGSYLLGVLTSFSLNKVFHGKFGIIFEGWRKAHPLHGIEDLKINILKVSHFWIDCFSIYKIEFVISFVILLSAFYFNRRQAIQFVFGSFIVFLFETLIQVASGLDVPVRSTYWIWCFFIGTFSVFIRAEEPDTRIKRSLAFLGAVPIIGSGVLIWSETIQHSTKVSEYEYYLKNRTEATGAATVYACGDNQTVPALKDRSYRALRLAMWKQYEINLQPGPDAVCEAVASLLWTDIQLMPDHTAIVRFPAGKLDTTSP
;
A
#
# COMPACT_ATOMS: atom_id res chain seq x y z
N ARG A 1 5.70 -17.34 31.58
CA ARG A 1 5.54 -15.97 32.14
C ARG A 1 6.64 -15.01 31.68
N SER A 2 7.90 -15.45 31.49
CA SER A 2 9.00 -14.59 31.01
C SER A 2 8.90 -14.15 29.55
N SER A 3 8.37 -14.99 28.65
CA SER A 3 8.30 -14.68 27.21
C SER A 3 7.41 -13.49 26.84
N VAL A 4 6.29 -13.30 27.56
CA VAL A 4 5.34 -12.20 27.32
C VAL A 4 5.94 -10.85 27.72
N ASN A 5 6.77 -10.82 28.77
CA ASN A 5 7.44 -9.58 29.20
C ASN A 5 8.58 -9.20 28.25
N PHE A 6 9.28 -10.18 27.68
CA PHE A 6 10.31 -9.96 26.68
C PHE A 6 9.73 -9.39 25.37
N GLN A 7 8.61 -9.93 24.88
CA GLN A 7 7.94 -9.42 23.67
C GLN A 7 7.38 -8.01 23.84
N LYS A 8 6.83 -7.69 25.02
CA LYS A 8 6.39 -6.31 25.33
C LYS A 8 7.56 -5.32 25.35
N GLY A 9 8.69 -5.74 25.94
CA GLY A 9 9.93 -4.96 25.94
C GLY A 9 10.47 -4.70 24.54
N SER A 10 10.49 -5.72 23.67
CA SER A 10 11.01 -5.57 22.31
C SER A 10 10.15 -4.66 21.43
N TYR A 11 8.83 -4.71 21.57
CA TYR A 11 7.94 -3.81 20.82
C TYR A 11 8.12 -2.35 21.25
N LEU A 12 8.11 -2.09 22.57
CA LEU A 12 8.30 -0.75 23.10
C LEU A 12 9.67 -0.17 22.69
N LEU A 13 10.71 -1.00 22.74
CA LEU A 13 12.05 -0.62 22.30
C LEU A 13 12.08 -0.28 20.81
N GLY A 14 11.40 -1.06 19.96
CA GLY A 14 11.30 -0.77 18.53
C GLY A 14 10.56 0.52 18.21
N VAL A 15 9.45 0.80 18.90
CA VAL A 15 8.70 2.06 18.76
C VAL A 15 9.54 3.25 19.22
N LEU A 16 10.17 3.14 20.40
CA LEU A 16 11.04 4.20 20.94
C LEU A 16 12.24 4.48 20.04
N THR A 17 12.84 3.43 19.47
CA THR A 17 13.96 3.56 18.52
C THR A 17 13.50 4.29 17.26
N SER A 18 12.37 3.89 16.68
CA SER A 18 11.81 4.53 15.49
C SER A 18 11.46 6.00 15.72
N PHE A 19 10.86 6.33 16.87
CA PHE A 19 10.51 7.71 17.23
C PHE A 19 11.75 8.56 17.54
N SER A 20 12.79 7.96 18.12
CA SER A 20 14.08 8.62 18.36
C SER A 20 14.77 8.94 17.04
N LEU A 21 14.79 8.00 16.09
CA LEU A 21 15.31 8.25 14.74
C LEU A 21 14.52 9.37 14.05
N ASN A 22 13.19 9.36 14.13
CA ASN A 22 12.38 10.46 13.58
C ASN A 22 12.67 11.81 14.24
N LYS A 23 12.96 11.83 15.54
CA LYS A 23 13.38 13.06 16.23
C LYS A 23 14.72 13.57 15.72
N VAL A 24 15.68 12.68 15.47
CA VAL A 24 17.02 13.03 14.95
C VAL A 24 16.96 13.53 13.52
N PHE A 25 16.27 12.82 12.62
CA PHE A 25 16.26 13.13 11.19
C PHE A 25 15.20 14.15 10.78
N HIS A 26 14.12 14.29 11.55
CA HIS A 26 12.97 15.11 11.15
C HIS A 26 12.43 16.03 12.26
N GLY A 27 13.13 16.14 13.40
CA GLY A 27 12.79 17.06 14.48
C GLY A 27 11.51 16.76 15.27
N LYS A 28 10.82 15.64 14.99
CA LYS A 28 9.58 15.24 15.68
C LYS A 28 9.67 13.84 16.26
N PHE A 29 9.36 13.71 17.55
CA PHE A 29 9.27 12.41 18.23
C PHE A 29 7.90 11.79 17.99
N GLY A 30 7.79 11.03 16.90
CA GLY A 30 6.55 10.40 16.48
C GLY A 30 6.56 10.09 14.99
N ILE A 31 5.42 9.68 14.45
CA ILE A 31 5.25 9.47 13.01
C ILE A 31 4.93 10.82 12.37
N ILE A 32 5.71 11.21 11.37
CA ILE A 32 5.41 12.38 10.55
C ILE A 32 4.45 11.94 9.46
N PHE A 33 3.23 12.48 9.51
CA PHE A 33 2.29 12.32 8.42
C PHE A 33 2.65 13.32 7.34
N GLU A 34 3.20 12.81 6.25
CA GLU A 34 3.43 13.58 5.05
C GLU A 34 2.13 14.23 4.55
N GLY A 35 2.17 15.52 4.19
CA GLY A 35 0.98 16.33 3.87
C GLY A 35 0.09 15.77 2.75
N TRP A 36 0.65 14.95 1.86
CA TRP A 36 -0.10 14.27 0.81
C TRP A 36 -1.04 13.17 1.31
N ARG A 37 -0.86 12.67 2.54
CA ARG A 37 -1.74 11.67 3.16
C ARG A 37 -3.07 12.25 3.62
N LYS A 38 -3.29 13.57 3.44
CA LYS A 38 -4.55 14.28 3.73
C LYS A 38 -5.20 13.83 5.04
N ALA A 39 -4.41 13.82 6.12
CA ALA A 39 -4.90 13.49 7.45
C ALA A 39 -6.08 14.41 7.79
N HIS A 40 -7.11 13.85 8.40
CA HIS A 40 -8.31 14.59 8.81
C HIS A 40 -8.49 14.38 10.31
N PRO A 41 -7.69 15.05 11.16
CA PRO A 41 -7.68 14.77 12.58
C PRO A 41 -9.04 15.08 13.19
N LEU A 42 -9.42 14.31 14.20
CA LEU A 42 -10.71 14.42 14.85
C LEU A 42 -10.77 15.69 15.74
N HIS A 43 -11.47 16.74 15.31
CA HIS A 43 -11.73 17.96 16.10
C HIS A 43 -13.21 18.10 16.49
N GLY A 44 -14.13 17.42 15.79
CA GLY A 44 -15.56 17.44 16.10
C GLY A 44 -16.35 16.26 15.55
N ILE A 45 -17.68 16.33 15.70
CA ILE A 45 -18.62 15.27 15.30
C ILE A 45 -18.67 15.09 13.76
N GLU A 46 -18.53 16.18 13.00
CA GLU A 46 -18.48 16.08 11.53
C GLU A 46 -17.23 15.32 11.05
N ASP A 47 -16.09 15.57 11.68
CA ASP A 47 -14.85 14.82 11.40
C ASP A 47 -15.01 13.35 11.75
N LEU A 48 -15.73 13.04 12.83
CA LEU A 48 -16.02 11.66 13.24
C LEU A 48 -16.76 10.91 12.13
N LYS A 49 -17.80 11.53 11.55
CA LYS A 49 -18.59 10.93 10.47
C LYS A 49 -17.74 10.64 9.24
N ILE A 50 -16.90 11.60 8.83
CA ILE A 50 -15.99 11.44 7.70
C ILE A 50 -14.98 10.32 7.96
N ASN A 51 -14.39 10.28 9.16
CA ASN A 51 -13.37 9.30 9.51
C ASN A 51 -13.97 7.89 9.67
N ILE A 52 -15.18 7.76 10.22
CA ILE A 52 -15.91 6.49 10.27
C ILE A 52 -16.17 5.96 8.85
N LEU A 53 -16.56 6.82 7.91
CA LEU A 53 -16.79 6.41 6.52
C LEU A 53 -15.50 5.90 5.87
N LYS A 54 -14.39 6.61 6.06
CA LYS A 54 -13.05 6.18 5.58
C LYS A 54 -12.67 4.81 6.14
N VAL A 55 -12.80 4.63 7.45
CA VAL A 55 -12.48 3.34 8.10
C VAL A 55 -13.43 2.23 7.67
N SER A 56 -14.69 2.55 7.39
CA SER A 56 -15.65 1.58 6.85
C SER A 56 -15.23 1.11 5.46
N HIS A 57 -14.84 2.04 4.57
CA HIS A 57 -14.30 1.68 3.26
C HIS A 57 -13.02 0.84 3.38
N PHE A 58 -12.12 1.19 4.31
CA PHE A 58 -10.93 0.38 4.59
C PHE A 58 -11.29 -1.07 4.95
N TRP A 59 -12.25 -1.30 5.85
CA TRP A 59 -12.67 -2.65 6.22
C TRP A 59 -13.38 -3.37 5.08
N ILE A 60 -14.23 -2.70 4.30
CA ILE A 60 -14.88 -3.27 3.12
C ILE A 60 -13.82 -3.72 2.10
N ASP A 61 -12.84 -2.87 1.80
CA ASP A 61 -11.74 -3.18 0.89
C ASP A 61 -10.90 -4.33 1.45
N CYS A 62 -10.64 -4.35 2.76
CA CYS A 62 -9.93 -5.43 3.45
C CYS A 62 -10.63 -6.78 3.28
N PHE A 63 -11.95 -6.85 3.54
CA PHE A 63 -12.73 -8.08 3.36
C PHE A 63 -12.87 -8.48 1.89
N SER A 64 -12.91 -7.50 0.98
CA SER A 64 -12.97 -7.76 -0.46
C SER A 64 -11.66 -8.36 -0.99
N ILE A 65 -10.53 -7.74 -0.63
CA ILE A 65 -9.18 -8.17 -1.06
C ILE A 65 -8.83 -9.53 -0.46
N TYR A 66 -9.03 -9.73 0.85
CA TYR A 66 -8.63 -10.94 1.57
C TYR A 66 -9.77 -11.93 1.82
N LYS A 67 -10.79 -11.93 0.95
CA LYS A 67 -12.02 -12.71 1.14
C LYS A 67 -11.73 -14.20 1.40
N ILE A 68 -10.82 -14.79 0.62
CA ILE A 68 -10.53 -16.23 0.67
C ILE A 68 -9.78 -16.56 1.97
N GLU A 69 -8.84 -15.72 2.37
CA GLU A 69 -8.03 -15.85 3.58
C GLU A 69 -8.88 -15.71 4.84
N PHE A 70 -9.85 -14.80 4.84
CA PHE A 70 -10.85 -14.71 5.91
C PHE A 70 -11.70 -15.98 6.00
N VAL A 71 -12.17 -16.53 4.88
CA VAL A 71 -12.94 -17.78 4.86
C VAL A 71 -12.11 -18.95 5.42
N ILE A 72 -10.87 -19.10 4.96
CA ILE A 72 -9.95 -20.14 5.45
C ILE A 72 -9.71 -19.98 6.95
N SER A 73 -9.38 -18.75 7.39
CA SER A 73 -9.12 -18.44 8.79
C SER A 73 -10.33 -18.70 9.67
N PHE A 74 -11.55 -18.41 9.18
CA PHE A 74 -12.79 -18.67 9.90
C PHE A 74 -13.04 -20.17 10.08
N VAL A 75 -12.86 -20.98 9.03
CA VAL A 75 -13.01 -22.44 9.10
C VAL A 75 -12.00 -23.06 10.08
N ILE A 76 -10.74 -22.60 10.04
CA ILE A 76 -9.69 -23.05 10.96
C ILE A 76 -10.02 -22.65 12.39
N LEU A 77 -10.51 -21.42 12.59
CA LEU A 77 -10.87 -20.93 13.92
C LEU A 77 -12.07 -21.68 14.50
N LEU A 78 -13.08 -22.02 13.70
CA LEU A 78 -14.19 -22.89 14.12
C LEU A 78 -13.69 -24.27 14.53
N SER A 79 -12.78 -24.85 13.75
CA SER A 79 -12.14 -26.12 14.08
C SER A 79 -11.36 -26.02 15.40
N ALA A 80 -10.57 -24.95 15.56
CA ALA A 80 -9.80 -24.70 16.77
C ALA A 80 -10.70 -24.45 17.99
N PHE A 81 -11.86 -23.83 17.80
CA PHE A 81 -12.83 -23.61 18.87
C PHE A 81 -13.42 -24.92 19.38
N TYR A 82 -13.67 -25.89 18.49
CA TYR A 82 -14.15 -27.23 18.85
C TYR A 82 -13.13 -27.98 19.72
N PHE A 83 -11.85 -27.98 19.33
CA PHE A 83 -10.80 -28.73 20.04
C PHE A 83 -10.14 -27.97 21.21
N ASN A 84 -10.11 -26.64 21.17
CA ASN A 84 -9.44 -25.81 22.18
C ASN A 84 -10.13 -24.46 22.36
N ARG A 85 -11.37 -24.52 22.87
CA ARG A 85 -12.25 -23.37 23.10
C ARG A 85 -11.56 -22.21 23.84
N ARG A 86 -10.79 -22.52 24.90
CA ARG A 86 -10.15 -21.48 25.72
C ARG A 86 -9.15 -20.66 24.92
N GLN A 87 -8.25 -21.32 24.17
CA GLN A 87 -7.24 -20.62 23.37
C GLN A 87 -7.89 -19.90 22.18
N ALA A 88 -8.90 -20.49 21.55
CA ALA A 88 -9.65 -19.85 20.47
C ALA A 88 -10.35 -18.55 20.93
N ILE A 89 -11.04 -18.58 22.07
CA ILE A 89 -11.68 -17.37 22.64
C ILE A 89 -10.64 -16.30 22.99
N GLN A 90 -9.54 -16.69 23.63
CA GLN A 90 -8.46 -15.76 23.96
C GLN A 90 -7.87 -15.09 22.72
N PHE A 91 -7.68 -15.86 21.65
CA PHE A 91 -7.18 -15.36 20.39
C PHE A 91 -8.16 -14.42 19.69
N VAL A 92 -9.45 -14.77 19.65
CA VAL A 92 -10.52 -13.91 19.08
C VAL A 92 -10.58 -12.59 19.83
N PHE A 93 -10.61 -12.64 21.16
CA PHE A 93 -10.67 -11.43 21.99
C PHE A 93 -9.41 -10.57 21.85
N GLY A 94 -8.22 -11.20 21.81
CA GLY A 94 -6.97 -10.51 21.57
C GLY A 94 -6.92 -9.83 20.19
N SER A 95 -7.37 -10.54 19.15
CA SER A 95 -7.44 -10.00 17.78
C SER A 95 -8.45 -8.87 17.68
N PHE A 96 -9.60 -9.00 18.32
CA PHE A 96 -10.61 -7.95 18.41
C PHE A 96 -10.05 -6.67 19.04
N ILE A 97 -9.30 -6.77 20.15
CA ILE A 97 -8.66 -5.62 20.78
C ILE A 97 -7.66 -4.95 19.83
N VAL A 98 -6.82 -5.73 19.13
CA VAL A 98 -5.84 -5.19 18.18
C VAL A 98 -6.55 -4.44 17.04
N PHE A 99 -7.57 -5.02 16.43
CA PHE A 99 -8.33 -4.39 15.34
C PHE A 99 -9.17 -3.21 15.82
N LEU A 100 -9.63 -3.23 17.06
CA LEU A 100 -10.28 -2.07 17.69
C LEU A 100 -9.29 -0.91 17.82
N PHE A 101 -8.07 -1.15 18.31
CA PHE A 101 -7.05 -0.10 18.39
C PHE A 101 -6.62 0.42 17.02
N GLU A 102 -6.44 -0.47 16.04
CA GLU A 102 -6.17 -0.08 14.65
C GLU A 102 -7.28 0.85 14.11
N THR A 103 -8.54 0.46 14.30
CA THR A 103 -9.71 1.26 13.92
C THR A 103 -9.72 2.61 14.64
N LEU A 104 -9.49 2.64 15.95
CA LEU A 104 -9.48 3.87 16.74
C LEU A 104 -8.35 4.82 16.29
N ILE A 105 -7.18 4.30 15.97
CA ILE A 105 -6.06 5.10 15.45
C ILE A 105 -6.43 5.71 14.11
N GLN A 106 -7.04 4.94 13.20
CA GLN A 106 -7.48 5.45 11.90
C GLN A 106 -8.61 6.48 12.04
N VAL A 107 -9.57 6.27 12.96
CA VAL A 107 -10.63 7.25 13.24
C VAL A 107 -10.07 8.54 13.84
N ALA A 108 -9.13 8.45 14.79
CA ALA A 108 -8.56 9.63 15.45
C ALA A 108 -7.66 10.44 14.50
N SER A 109 -6.88 9.76 13.65
CA SER A 109 -5.96 10.40 12.70
C SER A 109 -6.63 10.84 11.39
N GLY A 110 -7.74 10.21 11.00
CA GLY A 110 -8.42 10.41 9.72
C GLY A 110 -7.55 10.08 8.50
N LEU A 111 -6.50 9.28 8.71
CA LEU A 111 -5.56 8.88 7.67
C LEU A 111 -6.17 7.81 6.78
N ASP A 112 -5.98 7.98 5.47
CA ASP A 112 -6.28 6.95 4.49
C ASP A 112 -5.12 5.95 4.47
N VAL A 113 -5.29 4.83 5.18
CA VAL A 113 -4.29 3.76 5.28
C VAL A 113 -4.62 2.71 4.22
N PRO A 114 -3.72 2.41 3.26
CA PRO A 114 -4.02 1.36 2.30
C PRO A 114 -3.94 0.01 2.99
N VAL A 115 -4.95 -0.85 2.74
CA VAL A 115 -5.12 -2.21 3.31
C VAL A 115 -3.81 -3.02 3.39
N ARG A 116 -2.99 -2.96 2.34
CA ARG A 116 -1.69 -3.65 2.26
C ARG A 116 -0.67 -3.27 3.34
N SER A 117 -0.85 -2.12 3.99
CA SER A 117 0.07 -1.63 5.03
C SER A 117 -0.26 -2.17 6.42
N THR A 118 -1.39 -2.85 6.58
CA THR A 118 -1.87 -3.32 7.87
C THR A 118 -1.34 -4.73 8.14
N TYR A 119 -0.15 -4.80 8.73
CA TYR A 119 0.52 -6.07 9.04
C TYR A 119 -0.30 -6.97 9.99
N TRP A 120 -1.15 -6.37 10.83
CA TRP A 120 -1.97 -7.08 11.80
C TRP A 120 -2.93 -8.09 11.18
N ILE A 121 -3.40 -7.85 9.95
CA ILE A 121 -4.27 -8.78 9.20
C ILE A 121 -3.51 -10.09 8.93
N TRP A 122 -2.24 -10.00 8.51
CA TRP A 122 -1.39 -11.17 8.29
C TRP A 122 -1.09 -11.91 9.59
N CYS A 123 -0.86 -11.19 10.69
CA CYS A 123 -0.70 -11.80 12.00
C CYS A 123 -1.97 -12.51 12.47
N PHE A 124 -3.16 -11.98 12.14
CA PHE A 124 -4.42 -12.65 12.41
C PHE A 124 -4.50 -13.97 11.62
N PHE A 125 -4.23 -13.95 10.31
CA PHE A 125 -4.22 -15.15 9.48
C PHE A 125 -3.28 -16.21 10.04
N ILE A 126 -2.00 -15.89 10.22
CA ILE A 126 -0.99 -16.82 10.79
C ILE A 126 -1.35 -17.26 12.23
N GLY A 127 -1.93 -16.34 13.00
CA GLY A 127 -2.38 -16.59 14.36
C GLY A 127 -3.47 -17.66 14.43
N THR A 128 -4.41 -17.68 13.48
CA THR A 128 -5.48 -18.69 13.43
C THR A 128 -4.91 -20.11 13.29
N PHE A 129 -3.90 -20.30 12.42
CA PHE A 129 -3.17 -21.57 12.30
C PHE A 129 -2.43 -21.92 13.59
N SER A 130 -1.78 -20.94 14.20
CA SER A 130 -1.01 -21.14 15.42
C SER A 130 -1.88 -21.65 16.57
N VAL A 131 -3.12 -21.15 16.67
CA VAL A 131 -4.10 -21.64 17.66
C VAL A 131 -4.55 -23.06 17.32
N PHE A 132 -4.85 -23.36 16.06
CA PHE A 132 -5.28 -24.69 15.65
C PHE A 132 -4.19 -25.77 15.85
N ILE A 133 -2.95 -25.48 15.47
CA ILE A 133 -1.81 -26.41 15.64
C ILE A 133 -1.56 -26.73 17.13
N ARG A 134 -1.83 -25.77 18.02
CA ARG A 134 -1.66 -25.92 19.48
C ARG A 134 -2.82 -26.63 20.17
N ALA A 135 -3.91 -26.94 19.48
CA ALA A 135 -4.95 -27.78 20.04
C ALA A 135 -4.38 -29.17 20.35
N GLU A 136 -4.84 -29.84 21.39
CA GLU A 136 -4.35 -31.18 21.77
C GLU A 136 -4.84 -32.24 20.77
N GLU A 137 -6.10 -32.13 20.37
CA GLU A 137 -6.72 -32.85 19.26
C GLU A 137 -6.91 -31.89 18.06
N PRO A 138 -7.07 -32.35 16.81
CA PRO A 138 -7.06 -33.73 16.33
C PRO A 138 -5.64 -34.26 16.07
N ASP A 139 -5.55 -35.45 15.48
CA ASP A 139 -4.30 -36.13 15.14
C ASP A 139 -3.30 -35.23 14.39
N THR A 140 -2.01 -35.45 14.64
CA THR A 140 -0.92 -34.64 14.06
C THR A 140 -0.91 -34.63 12.53
N ARG A 141 -1.37 -35.72 11.88
CA ARG A 141 -1.51 -35.78 10.42
C ARG A 141 -2.57 -34.81 9.90
N ILE A 142 -3.75 -34.76 10.55
CA ILE A 142 -4.84 -33.85 10.18
C ILE A 142 -4.40 -32.40 10.39
N LYS A 143 -3.72 -32.11 11.52
CA LYS A 143 -3.17 -30.78 11.79
C LYS A 143 -2.20 -30.33 10.70
N ARG A 144 -1.29 -31.20 10.28
CA ARG A 144 -0.34 -30.92 9.19
C ARG A 144 -1.06 -30.68 7.88
N SER A 145 -1.98 -31.56 7.48
CA SER A 145 -2.72 -31.41 6.23
C SER A 145 -3.52 -30.11 6.18
N LEU A 146 -4.25 -29.77 7.26
CA LEU A 146 -5.04 -28.54 7.31
C LEU A 146 -4.14 -27.29 7.35
N ALA A 147 -3.02 -27.36 8.07
CA ALA A 147 -2.05 -26.28 8.11
C ALA A 147 -1.42 -26.03 6.73
N PHE A 148 -1.02 -27.08 6.01
CA PHE A 148 -0.49 -26.96 4.65
C PHE A 148 -1.54 -26.44 3.67
N LEU A 149 -2.75 -27.04 3.67
CA LEU A 149 -3.84 -26.65 2.77
C LEU A 149 -4.30 -25.21 2.98
N GLY A 150 -4.26 -24.69 4.21
CA GLY A 150 -4.61 -23.30 4.49
C GLY A 150 -3.43 -22.33 4.34
N ALA A 151 -2.20 -22.73 4.67
CA ALA A 151 -1.04 -21.85 4.58
C ALA A 151 -0.62 -21.59 3.13
N VAL A 152 -0.72 -22.58 2.25
CA VAL A 152 -0.31 -22.43 0.84
C VAL A 152 -1.11 -21.33 0.12
N PRO A 153 -2.46 -21.28 0.20
CA PRO A 153 -3.24 -20.19 -0.39
C PRO A 153 -2.88 -18.81 0.17
N ILE A 154 -2.66 -18.70 1.48
CA ILE A 154 -2.37 -17.41 2.15
C ILE A 154 -0.98 -16.91 1.80
N ILE A 155 0.02 -17.80 1.79
CA ILE A 155 1.38 -17.45 1.34
C ILE A 155 1.36 -17.11 -0.14
N GLY A 156 0.65 -17.92 -0.95
CA GLY A 156 0.50 -17.70 -2.38
C GLY A 156 -0.14 -16.34 -2.70
N SER A 157 -1.23 -15.99 -2.02
CA SER A 157 -1.88 -14.69 -2.22
C SER A 157 -1.00 -13.54 -1.76
N GLY A 158 -0.28 -13.69 -0.64
CA GLY A 158 0.70 -12.71 -0.18
C GLY A 158 1.80 -12.47 -1.21
N VAL A 159 2.34 -13.54 -1.81
CA VAL A 159 3.35 -13.46 -2.88
C VAL A 159 2.78 -12.79 -4.13
N LEU A 160 1.55 -13.10 -4.53
CA LEU A 160 0.90 -12.48 -5.69
C LEU A 160 0.69 -10.97 -5.48
N ILE A 161 0.11 -10.58 -4.35
CA ILE A 161 -0.12 -9.16 -4.00
C ILE A 161 1.21 -8.39 -3.94
N TRP A 162 2.23 -9.01 -3.35
CA TRP A 162 3.57 -8.42 -3.27
C TRP A 162 4.20 -8.29 -4.66
N SER A 163 4.12 -9.33 -5.49
CA SER A 163 4.62 -9.33 -6.87
C SER A 163 3.95 -8.26 -7.71
N GLU A 164 2.62 -8.14 -7.66
CA GLU A 164 1.87 -7.08 -8.36
C GLU A 164 2.30 -5.69 -7.89
N THR A 165 2.48 -5.52 -6.58
CA THR A 165 2.91 -4.24 -5.99
C THR A 165 4.32 -3.88 -6.44
N ILE A 166 5.25 -4.83 -6.45
CA ILE A 166 6.61 -4.61 -6.95
C ILE A 166 6.59 -4.32 -8.43
N GLN A 167 5.91 -5.12 -9.24
CA GLN A 167 5.84 -4.88 -10.68
C GLN A 167 5.24 -3.50 -11.00
N HIS A 168 4.22 -3.08 -10.27
CA HIS A 168 3.69 -1.72 -10.39
C HIS A 168 4.73 -0.67 -9.99
N SER A 169 5.43 -0.85 -8.87
CA SER A 169 6.46 0.08 -8.41
C SER A 169 7.63 0.18 -9.39
N THR A 170 8.12 -0.95 -9.91
CA THR A 170 9.22 -1.02 -10.88
C THR A 170 8.82 -0.33 -12.18
N LYS A 171 7.64 -0.65 -12.73
CA LYS A 171 7.12 -0.02 -13.96
C LYS A 171 6.99 1.49 -13.82
N VAL A 172 6.44 1.97 -12.69
CA VAL A 172 6.33 3.42 -12.45
C VAL A 172 7.72 4.05 -12.28
N SER A 173 8.65 3.39 -11.58
CA SER A 173 10.00 3.91 -11.37
C SER A 173 10.84 4.02 -12.65
N GLU A 174 10.65 3.10 -13.61
CA GLU A 174 11.32 3.17 -14.91
C GLU A 174 10.87 4.41 -15.70
N TYR A 175 9.56 4.69 -15.71
CA TYR A 175 9.00 5.87 -16.36
C TYR A 175 9.37 7.15 -15.60
N GLU A 176 9.43 7.10 -14.28
CA GLU A 176 9.87 8.20 -13.43
C GLU A 176 11.31 8.58 -13.77
N TYR A 177 12.24 7.60 -13.79
CA TYR A 177 13.64 7.82 -14.13
C TYR A 177 13.82 8.33 -15.56
N TYR A 178 13.08 7.74 -16.51
CA TYR A 178 13.07 8.17 -17.91
C TYR A 178 12.62 9.63 -18.07
N LEU A 179 11.48 10.00 -17.47
CA LEU A 179 10.96 11.37 -17.53
C LEU A 179 11.91 12.34 -16.83
N LYS A 180 12.44 11.96 -15.66
CA LYS A 180 13.36 12.78 -14.90
C LYS A 180 14.59 13.15 -15.72
N ASN A 181 15.35 12.17 -16.21
CA ASN A 181 16.61 12.41 -16.91
C ASN A 181 16.44 13.35 -18.11
N ARG A 182 15.32 13.23 -18.82
CA ARG A 182 15.05 14.03 -20.02
C ARG A 182 14.41 15.38 -19.72
N THR A 183 13.67 15.52 -18.61
CA THR A 183 13.14 16.81 -18.17
C THR A 183 14.21 17.65 -17.47
N GLU A 184 15.11 17.03 -16.71
CA GLU A 184 16.27 17.71 -16.11
C GLU A 184 17.17 18.32 -17.19
N ALA A 185 17.35 17.61 -18.31
CA ALA A 185 18.10 18.13 -19.46
C ALA A 185 17.47 19.39 -20.09
N THR A 186 16.16 19.60 -19.92
CA THR A 186 15.45 20.76 -20.47
C THR A 186 15.21 21.87 -19.44
N GLY A 187 15.40 21.62 -18.15
CA GLY A 187 15.14 22.59 -17.07
C GLY A 187 13.67 22.97 -16.88
N ALA A 188 12.73 22.18 -17.42
CA ALA A 188 11.31 22.50 -17.39
C ALA A 188 10.67 22.10 -16.05
N ALA A 189 9.99 23.03 -15.38
CA ALA A 189 9.26 22.75 -14.14
C ALA A 189 7.89 22.12 -14.38
N THR A 190 7.33 22.28 -15.58
CA THR A 190 6.01 21.73 -15.97
C THR A 190 6.16 20.89 -17.22
N VAL A 191 5.54 19.70 -17.19
CA VAL A 191 5.58 18.73 -18.29
C VAL A 191 4.16 18.34 -18.69
N TYR A 192 3.79 18.57 -19.95
CA TYR A 192 2.53 18.11 -20.53
C TYR A 192 2.69 16.73 -21.16
N ALA A 193 1.94 15.76 -20.66
CA ALA A 193 1.85 14.43 -21.23
C ALA A 193 0.72 14.35 -22.26
N CYS A 194 1.08 14.05 -23.51
CA CYS A 194 0.17 13.89 -24.63
C CYS A 194 -0.01 12.41 -25.00
N GLY A 195 -1.22 12.04 -25.39
CA GLY A 195 -1.60 10.67 -25.77
C GLY A 195 -2.47 9.96 -24.72
N ASP A 196 -3.00 8.80 -25.10
CA ASP A 196 -3.85 8.01 -24.22
C ASP A 196 -3.01 7.16 -23.26
N ASN A 197 -2.96 7.56 -21.98
CA ASN A 197 -2.25 6.82 -20.94
C ASN A 197 -2.80 5.40 -20.70
N GLN A 198 -4.05 5.12 -21.08
CA GLN A 198 -4.64 3.78 -20.98
C GLN A 198 -4.09 2.82 -22.03
N THR A 199 -3.52 3.34 -23.12
CA THR A 199 -2.87 2.49 -24.14
C THR A 199 -1.49 2.00 -23.70
N VAL A 200 -0.91 2.61 -22.66
CA VAL A 200 0.44 2.30 -22.18
C VAL A 200 0.33 1.36 -20.97
N PRO A 201 0.72 0.07 -21.09
CA PRO A 201 0.50 -0.92 -20.03
C PRO A 201 1.08 -0.56 -18.65
N ALA A 202 2.15 0.24 -18.62
CA ALA A 202 2.78 0.71 -17.38
C ALA A 202 2.08 1.92 -16.74
N LEU A 203 1.27 2.67 -17.51
CA LEU A 203 0.59 3.89 -17.06
C LEU A 203 -0.93 3.72 -16.88
N LYS A 204 -1.46 2.54 -17.23
CA LYS A 204 -2.87 2.17 -17.03
C LYS A 204 -3.37 2.45 -15.61
N ASP A 205 -4.66 2.72 -15.52
CA ASP A 205 -5.40 2.89 -14.27
C ASP A 205 -4.81 3.98 -13.35
N ARG A 206 -4.41 3.60 -12.13
CA ARG A 206 -3.90 4.49 -11.08
C ARG A 206 -2.39 4.80 -11.25
N SER A 207 -1.71 4.14 -12.18
CA SER A 207 -0.25 4.22 -12.34
C SER A 207 0.20 5.58 -12.85
N TYR A 208 -0.51 6.18 -13.81
CA TYR A 208 -0.23 7.55 -14.26
C TYR A 208 -0.37 8.59 -13.13
N ARG A 209 -1.39 8.44 -12.28
CA ARG A 209 -1.56 9.30 -11.12
C ARG A 209 -0.40 9.14 -10.14
N ALA A 210 0.08 7.91 -9.92
CA ALA A 210 1.23 7.62 -9.07
C ALA A 210 2.52 8.25 -9.63
N LEU A 211 2.76 8.11 -10.94
CA LEU A 211 3.88 8.73 -11.64
C LEU A 211 3.88 10.26 -11.48
N ARG A 212 2.75 10.91 -11.76
CA ARG A 212 2.61 12.37 -11.56
C ARG A 212 2.96 12.80 -10.13
N LEU A 213 2.48 12.02 -9.16
CA LEU A 213 2.71 12.31 -7.74
C LEU A 213 4.17 12.08 -7.35
N ALA A 214 4.84 11.09 -7.92
CA ALA A 214 6.26 10.83 -7.70
C ALA A 214 7.12 11.93 -8.31
N MET A 215 6.87 12.29 -9.58
CA MET A 215 7.58 13.37 -10.30
C MET A 215 7.52 14.70 -9.55
N TRP A 216 6.33 15.07 -9.08
CA TRP A 216 6.13 16.31 -8.32
C TRP A 216 6.84 16.29 -6.96
N LYS A 217 6.80 15.17 -6.25
CA LYS A 217 7.38 15.07 -4.89
C LYS A 217 8.89 14.97 -4.87
N GLN A 218 9.46 14.21 -5.80
CA GLN A 218 10.89 13.91 -5.77
C GLN A 218 11.72 14.92 -6.57
N TYR A 219 11.15 15.48 -7.63
CA TYR A 219 11.88 16.33 -8.58
C TYR A 219 11.25 17.70 -8.79
N GLU A 220 10.16 18.03 -8.08
CA GLU A 220 9.42 19.29 -8.26
C GLU A 220 8.86 19.50 -9.68
N ILE A 221 8.76 18.42 -10.47
CA ILE A 221 8.25 18.46 -11.84
C ILE A 221 6.73 18.23 -11.85
N ASN A 222 5.99 19.20 -12.36
CA ASN A 222 4.53 19.13 -12.46
C ASN A 222 4.09 18.47 -13.76
N LEU A 223 3.84 17.15 -13.71
CA LEU A 223 3.33 16.39 -14.85
C LEU A 223 1.82 16.55 -15.00
N GLN A 224 1.33 17.04 -16.14
CA GLN A 224 -0.10 17.28 -16.38
C GLN A 224 -0.55 16.66 -17.70
N PRO A 225 -1.81 16.21 -17.85
CA PRO A 225 -2.34 15.91 -19.17
C PRO A 225 -2.29 17.17 -20.04
N GLY A 226 -1.75 17.05 -21.25
CA GLY A 226 -1.64 18.16 -22.20
C GLY A 226 -3.02 18.58 -22.73
N PRO A 227 -3.28 19.88 -22.93
CA PRO A 227 -4.47 20.35 -23.64
C PRO A 227 -4.50 19.82 -25.08
N ASP A 228 -5.69 19.54 -25.61
CA ASP A 228 -5.86 18.99 -26.96
C ASP A 228 -5.13 19.83 -28.03
N ALA A 229 -5.27 21.16 -27.96
CA ALA A 229 -4.60 22.08 -28.87
C ALA A 229 -3.06 21.99 -28.84
N VAL A 230 -2.48 21.74 -27.65
CA VAL A 230 -1.04 21.56 -27.50
C VAL A 230 -0.64 20.20 -28.08
N CYS A 231 -1.36 19.13 -27.73
CA CYS A 231 -1.05 17.79 -28.19
C CYS A 231 -1.24 17.61 -29.70
N GLU A 232 -2.22 18.26 -30.31
CA GLU A 232 -2.43 18.28 -31.76
C GLU A 232 -1.33 19.06 -32.50
N ALA A 233 -0.92 20.22 -31.97
CA ALA A 233 0.16 21.01 -32.56
C ALA A 233 1.45 20.21 -32.63
N VAL A 234 1.78 19.46 -31.57
CA VAL A 234 2.99 18.65 -31.54
C VAL A 234 2.84 17.36 -32.33
N ALA A 235 1.63 16.82 -32.54
CA ALA A 235 1.40 15.59 -33.32
C ALA A 235 1.90 15.67 -34.77
N SER A 236 2.07 16.87 -35.31
CA SER A 236 2.49 17.15 -36.69
C SER A 236 4.01 17.24 -36.91
N LEU A 237 4.83 17.26 -35.85
CA LEU A 237 6.29 17.43 -35.92
C LEU A 237 7.03 16.09 -36.04
N LEU A 238 8.24 16.09 -36.62
CA LEU A 238 9.19 14.96 -36.53
C LEU A 238 9.66 14.84 -35.08
N TRP A 239 9.17 13.81 -34.38
CA TRP A 239 9.22 13.74 -32.92
C TRP A 239 10.58 13.27 -32.37
N THR A 240 11.09 14.05 -31.41
CA THR A 240 11.99 13.58 -30.34
C THR A 240 11.16 13.38 -29.08
N ASP A 241 11.50 12.38 -28.27
CA ASP A 241 10.69 11.90 -27.14
C ASP A 241 10.22 12.98 -26.12
N ILE A 242 10.93 14.11 -26.00
CA ILE A 242 10.52 15.30 -25.26
C ILE A 242 10.77 16.55 -26.12
N GLN A 243 9.83 17.50 -26.15
CA GLN A 243 10.01 18.81 -26.78
C GLN A 243 9.82 19.96 -25.78
N LEU A 244 10.78 20.89 -25.75
CA LEU A 244 10.66 22.11 -24.94
C LEU A 244 9.92 23.19 -25.72
N MET A 245 8.89 23.76 -25.11
CA MET A 245 8.14 24.90 -25.63
C MET A 245 8.80 26.23 -25.27
N PRO A 246 8.49 27.32 -26.01
CA PRO A 246 9.04 28.65 -25.75
C PRO A 246 8.76 29.20 -24.34
N ASP A 247 7.71 28.72 -23.69
CA ASP A 247 7.30 29.07 -22.33
C ASP A 247 8.01 28.24 -21.24
N HIS A 248 9.06 27.49 -21.60
CA HIS A 248 9.81 26.59 -20.73
C HIS A 248 8.98 25.41 -20.18
N THR A 249 7.83 25.11 -20.79
CA THR A 249 7.11 23.85 -20.54
C THR A 249 7.64 22.75 -21.46
N ALA A 250 7.74 21.52 -20.98
CA ALA A 250 8.14 20.39 -21.81
C ALA A 250 6.91 19.55 -22.18
N ILE A 251 6.91 18.97 -23.38
CA ILE A 251 5.84 18.10 -23.87
C ILE A 251 6.42 16.72 -24.08
N VAL A 252 5.76 15.72 -23.50
CA VAL A 252 6.14 14.30 -23.62
C VAL A 252 4.96 13.54 -24.18
N ARG A 253 5.22 12.71 -25.19
CA ARG A 253 4.24 11.76 -25.68
C ARG A 253 4.64 10.38 -25.20
N PHE A 254 3.71 9.68 -24.57
CA PHE A 254 3.98 8.29 -24.24
C PHE A 254 3.83 7.44 -25.51
N PRO A 255 4.86 6.69 -25.92
CA PRO A 255 4.74 5.79 -27.07
C PRO A 255 3.71 4.69 -26.74
N ALA A 256 2.85 4.35 -27.71
CA ALA A 256 1.96 3.21 -27.58
C ALA A 256 2.81 1.92 -27.56
N GLY A 257 2.85 1.20 -26.44
CA GLY A 257 3.62 -0.05 -26.28
C GLY A 257 4.54 -0.07 -25.06
N LYS A 258 5.49 -1.02 -25.03
CA LYS A 258 6.58 -1.05 -24.05
C LYS A 258 7.58 0.05 -24.40
N LEU A 259 7.94 0.87 -23.42
CA LEU A 259 9.07 1.79 -23.57
C LEU A 259 10.35 0.97 -23.76
N ASP A 260 11.09 1.24 -24.83
CA ASP A 260 12.43 0.69 -25.00
C ASP A 260 13.40 1.53 -24.18
N THR A 261 13.63 1.10 -22.94
CA THR A 261 14.54 1.76 -21.98
C THR A 261 16.01 1.49 -22.29
N THR A 262 16.33 0.77 -23.38
CA THR A 262 17.71 0.43 -23.75
C THR A 262 18.39 1.43 -24.69
N SER A 263 17.64 2.41 -25.21
CA SER A 263 18.24 3.48 -26.02
C SER A 263 18.62 4.68 -25.14
N PRO A 264 19.87 5.16 -25.23
CA PRO A 264 20.43 6.20 -24.37
C PRO A 264 19.69 7.55 -24.43
#